data_AF-A0AAN8I7X2-F1
#
_entry.id   AF-A0AAN8I7X2-F1
#
_cell.length_a   1.000
_cell.length_b   1.000
_cell.length_c   1.000
_cell.angle_alpha   90.00
_cell.angle_beta   90.00
_cell.angle_gamma   90.00
#
_symmetry.space_group_name_H-M   'P 1'
#
loop_
_entity.id
_entity.type
_entity.pdbx_description
1 polymer ?
#
loop_
_entity_poly.entity_id
_entity_poly.type
_entity_poly.pdbx_seq_one_letter_code
_entity_poly.pdbx_strand_id
1 'polypeptide(L)'
;MDDSMFDDTEFEPMPEQKPIHDSEEGSYDRPFGDENDEVDLSLVDADGTTVSVPDDGSKFEIQVPLVKLFGKTFGIKKAVHENLTIAAVINSGLNDGSWNNKILTSLSDAQFEIIRGVFWNDDPNCQLFNNKPDTNRSYGKGIQWYTEFKLGKKTNLTQRSHFGDLQFIHAMGSVVGEEPQDTKNKLVRWLRIMYNLFIGNGIGPDTLVKNTELSAHFNDRTGHGGTTFKGLLMGTTGAYKYPNIQLRAIGSCCHVIEDSYAKGHCRRDNSGTGLIQNFHCYKGQDSGAHGKADGQGGDNPNPNNLDSFNSLYGGRAAINATSEFLSAAAKKQPWEQLVSPVVEKIFALHPNVTRSDTTV
;
A
#
# COMPACT_ATOMS: atom_id res chain seq x y z
N MET A 1 -2.24 65.36 -7.74
CA MET A 1 -1.77 64.86 -9.05
C MET A 1 -1.37 63.42 -8.80
N ASP A 2 -2.13 62.40 -9.14
CA ASP A 2 -3.30 62.28 -9.97
C ASP A 2 -3.99 60.96 -9.55
N ASP A 3 -5.29 61.00 -9.32
CA ASP A 3 -6.14 59.84 -9.08
C ASP A 3 -6.44 59.22 -10.45
N SER A 4 -6.04 57.97 -10.68
CA SER A 4 -6.49 57.21 -11.85
C SER A 4 -6.78 55.76 -11.43
N MET A 5 -8.08 55.44 -11.39
CA MET A 5 -8.75 54.61 -12.39
C MET A 5 -8.34 53.13 -12.30
N PHE A 6 -9.08 52.38 -11.48
CA PHE A 6 -9.32 50.96 -11.75
C PHE A 6 -10.79 50.77 -12.10
N ASP A 7 -10.94 50.08 -13.21
CA ASP A 7 -12.11 49.80 -14.02
C ASP A 7 -13.01 48.77 -13.34
N ASP A 8 -14.26 49.15 -13.11
CA ASP A 8 -15.34 48.29 -12.64
C ASP A 8 -15.76 47.35 -13.78
N THR A 9 -15.29 46.11 -13.75
CA THR A 9 -15.84 45.04 -14.58
C THR A 9 -16.86 44.24 -13.78
N GLU A 10 -18.06 44.20 -14.36
CA GLU A 10 -19.31 43.66 -13.85
C GLU A 10 -19.18 42.19 -13.41
N PHE A 11 -19.49 41.92 -12.14
CA PHE A 11 -19.76 40.58 -11.64
C PHE A 11 -21.19 40.19 -12.07
N GLU A 12 -21.32 39.31 -13.05
CA GLU A 12 -22.60 38.64 -13.30
C GLU A 12 -22.93 37.67 -12.14
N PRO A 13 -24.14 37.74 -11.55
CA PRO A 13 -24.54 36.83 -10.49
C PRO A 13 -24.84 35.43 -11.04
N MET A 14 -24.27 34.41 -10.40
CA MET A 14 -24.60 33.00 -10.68
C MET A 14 -26.09 32.72 -10.45
N PRO A 15 -26.74 31.90 -11.29
CA PRO A 15 -28.15 31.58 -11.12
C PRO A 15 -28.41 30.70 -9.90
N GLU A 16 -29.42 31.07 -9.11
CA GLU A 16 -29.97 30.31 -7.99
C GLU A 16 -30.31 28.88 -8.39
N GLN A 17 -29.71 27.90 -7.69
CA GLN A 17 -30.16 26.51 -7.77
C GLN A 17 -31.46 26.34 -7.00
N LYS A 18 -32.56 26.13 -7.75
CA LYS A 18 -33.86 25.73 -7.18
C LYS A 18 -33.79 24.32 -6.57
N PRO A 19 -34.50 24.07 -5.46
CA PRO A 19 -34.56 22.75 -4.84
C PRO A 19 -35.40 21.81 -5.71
N ILE A 20 -34.84 20.66 -6.07
CA ILE A 20 -35.58 19.60 -6.77
C ILE A 20 -36.19 18.69 -5.71
N HIS A 21 -37.53 18.69 -5.74
CA HIS A 21 -38.44 17.82 -5.01
C HIS A 21 -38.28 16.35 -5.40
N ASP A 22 -38.54 15.48 -4.41
CA ASP A 22 -38.87 14.07 -4.58
C ASP A 22 -39.92 13.82 -5.66
N SER A 23 -39.65 12.86 -6.55
CA SER A 23 -40.59 11.80 -6.96
C SER A 23 -39.98 10.97 -8.09
N GLU A 24 -39.77 9.67 -7.86
CA GLU A 24 -40.49 8.58 -8.53
C GLU A 24 -39.72 7.25 -8.38
N GLU A 25 -40.48 6.29 -7.87
CA GLU A 25 -40.12 4.90 -7.68
C GLU A 25 -39.89 4.21 -9.03
N GLY A 26 -38.73 3.60 -9.20
CA GLY A 26 -38.42 2.67 -10.28
C GLY A 26 -37.99 1.34 -9.70
N SER A 27 -38.94 0.42 -9.58
CA SER A 27 -38.75 -0.97 -9.17
C SER A 27 -37.79 -1.70 -10.13
N TYR A 28 -36.70 -2.24 -9.60
CA TYR A 28 -35.99 -3.35 -10.23
C TYR A 28 -35.91 -4.52 -9.25
N ASP A 29 -36.52 -5.62 -9.68
CA ASP A 29 -36.65 -6.89 -9.00
C ASP A 29 -35.30 -7.45 -8.55
N ARG A 30 -35.25 -7.81 -7.26
CA ARG A 30 -34.25 -8.70 -6.70
C ARG A 30 -34.81 -10.12 -6.76
N PRO A 31 -34.05 -11.14 -7.18
CA PRO A 31 -34.36 -12.50 -6.75
C PRO A 31 -33.70 -12.70 -5.38
N PHE A 32 -34.48 -12.52 -4.31
CA PHE A 32 -34.23 -13.19 -3.03
C PHE A 32 -34.91 -14.54 -3.06
N GLY A 33 -34.18 -15.59 -2.70
CA GLY A 33 -34.73 -16.86 -2.22
C GLY A 33 -34.16 -17.13 -0.84
N ASP A 34 -35.07 -17.16 0.15
CA ASP A 34 -35.12 -17.82 1.46
C ASP A 34 -33.88 -17.77 2.38
N GLU A 35 -33.93 -17.09 3.54
CA GLU A 35 -34.59 -17.47 4.82
C GLU A 35 -33.93 -18.64 5.55
N ASN A 36 -33.44 -18.31 6.76
CA ASN A 36 -33.08 -19.17 7.90
C ASN A 36 -31.86 -20.09 7.75
N ASP A 37 -30.66 -19.54 7.92
CA ASP A 37 -29.53 -20.29 8.47
C ASP A 37 -29.12 -19.66 9.81
N GLU A 38 -29.44 -20.35 10.91
CA GLU A 38 -28.82 -20.11 12.21
C GLU A 38 -27.30 -20.24 12.07
N VAL A 39 -26.57 -19.22 12.50
CA VAL A 39 -25.11 -19.15 12.36
C VAL A 39 -24.46 -19.93 13.50
N ASP A 40 -23.92 -21.11 13.20
CA ASP A 40 -23.06 -21.84 14.12
C ASP A 40 -21.63 -21.26 14.12
N LEU A 41 -21.30 -20.52 15.18
CA LEU A 41 -19.98 -19.96 15.46
C LEU A 41 -19.15 -20.94 16.30
N SER A 42 -18.65 -22.02 15.70
CA SER A 42 -17.69 -22.89 16.38
C SER A 42 -16.27 -22.33 16.24
N LEU A 43 -15.70 -21.87 17.36
CA LEU A 43 -14.28 -21.54 17.54
C LEU A 43 -13.47 -22.82 17.75
N VAL A 44 -12.27 -22.91 17.17
CA VAL A 44 -11.25 -23.89 17.56
C VAL A 44 -9.94 -23.13 17.77
N ASP A 45 -9.40 -23.17 18.98
CA ASP A 45 -8.09 -22.66 19.36
C ASP A 45 -7.35 -23.71 20.22
N ALA A 46 -6.04 -23.49 20.37
CA ALA A 46 -5.05 -24.05 21.32
C ALA A 46 -4.14 -25.15 20.75
N ASP A 47 -2.83 -24.90 20.65
CA ASP A 47 -1.96 -25.49 21.67
C ASP A 47 -0.65 -24.74 22.03
N GLY A 48 -0.28 -23.62 21.42
CA GLY A 48 0.79 -22.77 21.98
C GLY A 48 2.15 -23.46 22.18
N THR A 49 2.55 -24.34 21.27
CA THR A 49 3.83 -25.06 21.36
C THR A 49 4.97 -24.27 20.70
N THR A 50 6.07 -24.01 21.43
CA THR A 50 7.34 -23.55 20.85
C THR A 50 7.95 -24.65 19.99
N VAL A 51 8.24 -24.36 18.72
CA VAL A 51 8.89 -25.33 17.81
C VAL A 51 10.39 -25.07 17.76
N SER A 52 11.17 -26.08 18.14
CA SER A 52 12.62 -26.17 17.91
C SER A 52 12.93 -26.45 16.44
N VAL A 53 13.93 -25.75 15.89
CA VAL A 53 14.35 -25.84 14.49
C VAL A 53 15.06 -27.18 14.20
N PRO A 54 14.62 -27.99 13.21
CA PRO A 54 15.43 -29.06 12.64
C PRO A 54 16.28 -28.54 11.46
N ASP A 55 17.52 -29.00 11.39
CA ASP A 55 18.57 -28.58 10.44
C ASP A 55 18.54 -29.41 9.12
N ASP A 56 17.35 -29.66 8.54
CA ASP A 56 17.20 -30.62 7.44
C ASP A 56 16.61 -30.07 6.12
N GLY A 57 16.45 -28.76 5.98
CA GLY A 57 16.05 -28.16 4.71
C GLY A 57 14.61 -28.45 4.28
N SER A 58 13.74 -28.85 5.20
CA SER A 58 12.30 -28.99 4.95
C SER A 58 11.60 -27.63 4.76
N LYS A 59 10.64 -27.61 3.82
CA LYS A 59 9.92 -26.42 3.34
C LYS A 59 9.00 -25.85 4.43
N PHE A 60 9.15 -24.57 4.75
CA PHE A 60 8.25 -23.85 5.66
C PHE A 60 7.12 -23.15 4.89
N GLU A 61 5.88 -23.55 5.14
CA GLU A 61 4.69 -22.88 4.65
C GLU A 61 4.31 -21.76 5.66
N ILE A 62 4.41 -20.50 5.23
CA ILE A 62 4.00 -19.35 6.05
C ILE A 62 2.47 -19.30 6.05
N GLN A 63 1.85 -19.82 7.11
CA GLN A 63 0.42 -19.61 7.36
C GLN A 63 0.22 -18.25 8.03
N VAL A 64 0.04 -17.21 7.22
CA VAL A 64 -0.65 -15.99 7.66
C VAL A 64 -2.10 -16.40 7.95
N PRO A 65 -2.74 -15.93 9.04
CA PRO A 65 -4.06 -16.40 9.44
C PRO A 65 -5.06 -16.44 8.27
N LEU A 66 -5.56 -17.65 8.01
CA LEU A 66 -6.60 -17.90 7.02
C LEU A 66 -7.94 -17.50 7.63
N VAL A 67 -8.65 -16.56 7.00
CA VAL A 67 -10.04 -16.28 7.36
C VAL A 67 -10.92 -17.17 6.49
N LYS A 68 -11.56 -18.17 7.08
CA LYS A 68 -12.70 -18.84 6.43
C LYS A 68 -13.95 -17.99 6.65
N LEU A 69 -14.43 -17.35 5.58
CA LEU A 69 -15.72 -16.68 5.55
C LEU A 69 -16.52 -17.24 4.37
N PHE A 70 -17.77 -17.65 4.58
CA PHE A 70 -18.66 -18.17 3.52
C PHE A 70 -18.09 -19.37 2.75
N GLY A 71 -17.49 -20.34 3.44
CA GLY A 71 -16.91 -21.54 2.80
C GLY A 71 -15.70 -21.28 1.90
N LYS A 72 -15.19 -20.03 1.83
CA LYS A 72 -13.97 -19.67 1.10
C LYS A 72 -12.85 -19.34 2.09
N THR A 73 -11.69 -19.95 1.86
CA THR A 73 -10.46 -19.64 2.58
C THR A 73 -9.86 -18.37 1.99
N PHE A 74 -9.89 -17.27 2.73
CA PHE A 74 -9.16 -16.05 2.41
C PHE A 74 -7.81 -16.10 3.13
N GLY A 75 -6.78 -16.50 2.40
CA GLY A 75 -5.42 -16.16 2.81
C GLY A 75 -5.22 -14.67 2.55
N ILE A 76 -4.69 -13.93 3.52
CA ILE A 76 -3.80 -12.83 3.17
C ILE A 76 -2.80 -13.47 2.23
N LYS A 77 -2.76 -12.99 0.97
CA LYS A 77 -1.97 -13.61 -0.11
C LYS A 77 -0.54 -13.83 0.43
N LYS A 78 0.11 -14.86 -0.10
CA LYS A 78 1.55 -15.14 0.06
C LYS A 78 2.35 -13.87 0.36
N ALA A 79 3.34 -13.96 1.24
CA ALA A 79 4.16 -12.83 1.67
C ALA A 79 5.11 -12.32 0.55
N VAL A 80 4.55 -11.91 -0.59
CA VAL A 80 5.25 -11.60 -1.83
C VAL A 80 6.00 -10.29 -1.66
N HIS A 81 5.31 -9.23 -1.25
CA HIS A 81 5.91 -7.91 -1.02
C HIS A 81 6.96 -7.97 0.09
N GLU A 82 6.71 -8.71 1.16
CA GLU A 82 7.68 -8.86 2.24
C GLU A 82 8.94 -9.57 1.76
N ASN A 83 8.80 -10.63 0.95
CA ASN A 83 9.96 -11.33 0.39
C ASN A 83 10.67 -10.50 -0.70
N LEU A 84 9.94 -9.74 -1.52
CA LEU A 84 10.52 -8.76 -2.46
C LEU A 84 11.36 -7.73 -1.70
N THR A 85 10.81 -7.18 -0.62
CA THR A 85 11.49 -6.20 0.23
C THR A 85 12.70 -6.81 0.93
N ILE A 86 12.62 -8.01 1.52
CA ILE A 86 13.79 -8.66 2.15
C ILE A 86 14.88 -8.89 1.09
N ALA A 87 14.54 -9.42 -0.08
CA ALA A 87 15.49 -9.59 -1.17
C ALA A 87 16.09 -8.25 -1.61
N ALA A 88 15.26 -7.20 -1.70
CA ALA A 88 15.71 -5.87 -2.09
C ALA A 88 16.68 -5.27 -1.06
N VAL A 89 16.38 -5.42 0.23
CA VAL A 89 17.27 -4.95 1.30
C VAL A 89 18.60 -5.69 1.24
N ILE A 90 18.60 -7.03 1.16
CA ILE A 90 19.81 -7.87 1.05
C ILE A 90 20.74 -7.35 -0.07
N ASN A 91 20.17 -6.93 -1.19
CA ASN A 91 20.89 -6.47 -2.39
C ASN A 91 21.06 -4.94 -2.46
N SER A 92 20.90 -4.22 -1.35
CA SER A 92 20.99 -2.76 -1.30
C SER A 92 22.06 -2.24 -0.35
N GLY A 93 22.36 -0.95 -0.46
CA GLY A 93 23.20 -0.22 0.50
C GLY A 93 22.61 -0.07 1.90
N LEU A 94 21.35 -0.49 2.15
CA LEU A 94 20.76 -0.52 3.49
C LEU A 94 21.15 -1.78 4.29
N ASN A 95 21.65 -2.83 3.61
CA ASN A 95 22.12 -4.05 4.27
C ASN A 95 23.48 -3.82 4.95
N ASP A 96 23.49 -3.97 6.27
CA ASP A 96 24.69 -3.93 7.13
C ASP A 96 25.29 -5.33 7.38
N GLY A 97 24.82 -6.34 6.64
CA GLY A 97 25.14 -7.75 6.81
C GLY A 97 24.13 -8.53 7.66
N SER A 98 23.30 -7.84 8.47
CA SER A 98 22.31 -8.49 9.35
C SER A 98 21.11 -9.08 8.62
N TRP A 99 20.94 -8.75 7.33
CA TRP A 99 19.86 -9.25 6.47
C TRP A 99 20.23 -10.53 5.71
N ASN A 100 21.51 -10.88 5.66
CA ASN A 100 21.97 -12.06 4.93
C ASN A 100 21.35 -13.33 5.54
N ASN A 101 20.84 -14.22 4.69
CA ASN A 101 20.16 -15.46 5.08
C ASN A 101 18.89 -15.23 5.92
N LYS A 102 18.34 -14.00 5.94
CA LYS A 102 17.07 -13.71 6.62
C LYS A 102 15.88 -14.12 5.77
N ILE A 103 14.85 -14.56 6.48
CA ILE A 103 13.49 -14.77 5.97
C ILE A 103 12.54 -14.06 6.93
N LEU A 104 11.28 -13.89 6.53
CA LEU A 104 10.29 -13.12 7.30
C LEU A 104 10.22 -13.50 8.79
N THR A 105 10.29 -14.80 9.11
CA THR A 105 10.20 -15.32 10.48
C THR A 105 11.47 -15.12 11.31
N SER A 106 12.63 -14.87 10.68
CA SER A 106 13.93 -14.72 11.37
C SER A 106 14.39 -13.27 11.54
N LEU A 107 13.57 -12.30 11.12
CA LEU A 107 13.82 -10.87 11.30
C LEU A 107 13.76 -10.46 12.78
N SER A 108 14.61 -9.50 13.15
CA SER A 108 14.49 -8.80 14.44
C SER A 108 13.30 -7.82 14.44
N ASP A 109 12.85 -7.37 15.61
CA ASP A 109 11.74 -6.40 15.70
C ASP A 109 12.05 -5.09 14.96
N ALA A 110 13.31 -4.66 14.94
CA ALA A 110 13.75 -3.48 14.19
C ALA A 110 13.68 -3.72 12.67
N GLN A 111 14.15 -4.86 12.18
CA GLN A 111 14.04 -5.22 10.76
C GLN A 111 12.55 -5.35 10.35
N PHE A 112 11.74 -5.90 11.25
CA PHE A 112 10.31 -6.08 11.04
C PHE A 112 9.53 -4.75 10.96
N GLU A 113 10.08 -3.63 11.43
CA GLU A 113 9.45 -2.31 11.21
C GLU A 113 9.44 -1.91 9.74
N ILE A 114 10.44 -2.30 8.94
CA ILE A 114 10.39 -2.12 7.48
C ILE A 114 9.23 -2.94 6.91
N ILE A 115 9.09 -4.19 7.34
CA ILE A 115 8.00 -5.07 6.92
C ILE A 115 6.62 -4.52 7.33
N ARG A 116 6.49 -3.96 8.53
CA ARG A 116 5.27 -3.25 8.95
C ARG A 116 4.93 -2.07 8.05
N GLY A 117 5.94 -1.46 7.44
CA GLY A 117 5.80 -0.42 6.45
C GLY A 117 5.26 -0.95 5.13
N VAL A 118 5.77 -2.10 4.70
CA VAL A 118 5.29 -2.81 3.50
C VAL A 118 3.80 -3.13 3.64
N PHE A 119 3.40 -3.78 4.74
CA PHE A 119 1.99 -4.07 5.02
C PHE A 119 1.08 -2.84 5.09
N TRP A 120 1.61 -1.66 5.44
CA TRP A 120 0.77 -0.51 5.75
C TRP A 120 -0.06 -0.03 4.56
N ASN A 121 0.42 -0.17 3.34
CA ASN A 121 -0.32 0.28 2.15
C ASN A 121 -1.59 -0.58 1.95
N ASP A 122 -1.46 -1.91 2.11
CA ASP A 122 -2.58 -2.86 2.07
C ASP A 122 -3.44 -2.83 3.35
N ASP A 123 -2.90 -2.38 4.48
CA ASP A 123 -3.57 -2.30 5.77
C ASP A 123 -3.29 -0.96 6.48
N PRO A 124 -3.84 0.15 5.96
CA PRO A 124 -3.53 1.49 6.47
C PRO A 124 -4.14 1.75 7.86
N ASN A 125 -5.07 0.90 8.30
CA ASN A 125 -5.62 0.90 9.66
C ASN A 125 -4.86 -0.03 10.64
N CYS A 126 -3.84 -0.77 10.16
CA CYS A 126 -3.05 -1.72 10.95
C CYS A 126 -3.87 -2.85 11.62
N GLN A 127 -4.96 -3.28 10.99
CA GLN A 127 -5.92 -4.27 11.49
C GLN A 127 -5.51 -5.73 11.27
N LEU A 128 -4.47 -6.00 10.49
CA LEU A 128 -3.87 -7.32 10.32
C LEU A 128 -2.98 -7.74 11.49
N PHE A 129 -2.76 -6.84 12.45
CA PHE A 129 -1.88 -7.07 13.59
C PHE A 129 -2.59 -6.86 14.92
N ASN A 130 -2.23 -7.66 15.92
CA ASN A 130 -2.71 -7.47 17.28
C ASN A 130 -2.03 -6.25 17.91
N ASN A 131 -2.80 -5.45 18.63
CA ASN A 131 -2.30 -4.31 19.39
C ASN A 131 -1.63 -4.78 20.70
N LYS A 132 -0.38 -5.24 20.62
CA LYS A 132 0.40 -5.74 21.77
C LYS A 132 1.54 -4.78 22.15
N PRO A 133 1.83 -4.61 23.45
CA PRO A 133 2.85 -3.66 23.91
C PRO A 133 4.29 -4.12 23.67
N ASP A 134 4.51 -5.44 23.55
CA ASP A 134 5.80 -6.12 23.60
C ASP A 134 6.27 -6.65 22.24
N THR A 135 5.42 -6.68 21.22
CA THR A 135 5.78 -7.16 19.88
C THR A 135 4.99 -6.47 18.78
N ASN A 136 5.67 -6.17 17.67
CA ASN A 136 5.05 -5.68 16.44
C ASN A 136 4.74 -6.79 15.41
N ARG A 137 5.05 -8.05 15.76
CA ARG A 137 5.04 -9.23 14.86
C ARG A 137 3.81 -10.12 15.04
N SER A 138 2.91 -9.77 15.97
CA SER A 138 1.74 -10.58 16.26
C SER A 138 0.62 -10.30 15.25
N TYR A 139 0.35 -11.26 14.37
CA TYR A 139 -0.77 -11.18 13.42
C TYR A 139 -2.12 -11.37 14.13
N GLY A 140 -3.09 -10.55 13.76
CA GLY A 140 -4.49 -10.71 14.14
C GLY A 140 -5.22 -11.63 13.17
N LYS A 141 -6.48 -11.96 13.49
CA LYS A 141 -7.33 -12.80 12.62
C LYS A 141 -7.74 -12.10 11.31
N GLY A 142 -7.44 -10.81 11.11
CA GLY A 142 -7.76 -10.08 9.87
C GLY A 142 -9.25 -9.84 9.59
N ILE A 143 -10.15 -10.23 10.50
CA ILE A 143 -11.62 -10.12 10.31
C ILE A 143 -12.05 -8.67 10.16
N GLN A 144 -11.51 -7.76 10.98
CA GLN A 144 -11.84 -6.34 10.92
C GLN A 144 -11.37 -5.73 9.60
N TRP A 145 -10.13 -6.00 9.20
CA TRP A 145 -9.58 -5.58 7.91
C TRP A 145 -10.45 -6.06 6.75
N TYR A 146 -10.81 -7.35 6.73
CA TYR A 146 -11.64 -7.91 5.67
C TYR A 146 -13.03 -7.26 5.62
N THR A 147 -13.63 -7.03 6.78
CA THR A 147 -14.93 -6.35 6.89
C THR A 147 -14.84 -4.94 6.33
N GLU A 148 -13.80 -4.18 6.68
CA GLU A 148 -13.58 -2.85 6.14
C GLU A 148 -13.25 -2.85 4.65
N PHE A 149 -12.48 -3.83 4.17
CA PHE A 149 -12.13 -3.98 2.76
C PHE A 149 -13.35 -4.32 1.89
N LYS A 150 -14.31 -5.11 2.39
CA LYS A 150 -15.50 -5.50 1.63
C LYS A 150 -16.70 -4.57 1.81
N LEU A 151 -16.94 -4.13 3.04
CA LEU A 151 -18.18 -3.48 3.46
C LEU A 151 -17.93 -2.13 4.16
N GLY A 152 -16.67 -1.69 4.23
CA GLY A 152 -16.31 -0.46 4.92
C GLY A 152 -16.93 0.79 4.30
N LYS A 153 -17.01 1.84 5.11
CA LYS A 153 -17.41 3.17 4.61
C LYS A 153 -16.31 3.68 3.68
N LYS A 154 -16.70 4.28 2.55
CA LYS A 154 -15.79 4.91 1.56
C LYS A 154 -14.83 5.95 2.16
N THR A 155 -15.12 6.44 3.36
CA THR A 155 -14.29 7.41 4.09
C THR A 155 -13.20 6.78 4.94
N ASN A 156 -13.24 5.46 5.21
CA ASN A 156 -12.19 4.80 5.99
C ASN A 156 -10.93 4.59 5.14
N LEU A 157 -9.77 4.49 5.79
CA LEU A 157 -8.48 4.39 5.11
C LEU A 157 -8.40 3.16 4.21
N THR A 158 -8.84 1.99 4.67
CA THR A 158 -8.83 0.74 3.90
C THR A 158 -9.61 0.88 2.58
N GLN A 159 -10.80 1.48 2.59
CA GLN A 159 -11.58 1.72 1.39
C GLN A 159 -10.94 2.77 0.48
N ARG A 160 -10.36 3.82 1.07
CA ARG A 160 -9.72 4.89 0.30
C ARG A 160 -8.46 4.42 -0.42
N SER A 161 -7.63 3.57 0.22
CA SER A 161 -6.42 3.02 -0.41
C SER A 161 -6.73 2.05 -1.54
N HIS A 162 -7.71 1.16 -1.37
CA HIS A 162 -7.97 0.12 -2.37
C HIS A 162 -8.97 0.52 -3.46
N PHE A 163 -9.92 1.44 -3.17
CA PHE A 163 -11.02 1.75 -4.09
C PHE A 163 -11.27 3.25 -4.28
N GLY A 164 -10.44 4.09 -3.65
CA GLY A 164 -10.68 5.52 -3.55
C GLY A 164 -9.51 6.39 -4.01
N ASP A 165 -9.42 7.55 -3.39
CA ASP A 165 -8.49 8.62 -3.71
C ASP A 165 -7.05 8.41 -3.19
N LEU A 166 -6.81 7.31 -2.47
CA LEU A 166 -5.48 6.92 -2.01
C LEU A 166 -4.85 5.79 -2.83
N GLN A 167 -5.47 5.34 -3.93
CA GLN A 167 -4.94 4.27 -4.79
C GLN A 167 -3.52 4.52 -5.34
N PHE A 168 -3.05 5.77 -5.35
CA PHE A 168 -1.68 6.07 -5.75
C PHE A 168 -0.63 5.42 -4.82
N ILE A 169 -0.99 5.03 -3.59
CA ILE A 169 -0.10 4.25 -2.70
C ILE A 169 0.06 2.79 -3.14
N HIS A 170 -0.71 2.36 -4.14
CA HIS A 170 -0.56 1.09 -4.85
C HIS A 170 -0.12 1.29 -6.31
N ALA A 171 0.48 2.44 -6.62
CA ALA A 171 0.83 2.84 -7.98
C ALA A 171 -0.37 2.76 -8.96
N MET A 172 -1.58 3.12 -8.49
CA MET A 172 -2.80 3.11 -9.31
C MET A 172 -3.45 4.50 -9.40
N GLY A 173 -4.16 4.73 -10.50
CA GLY A 173 -5.03 5.90 -10.65
C GLY A 173 -6.26 5.78 -9.74
N SER A 174 -6.68 6.90 -9.14
CA SER A 174 -7.82 6.93 -8.22
C SER A 174 -9.17 6.79 -8.93
N VAL A 175 -9.22 7.19 -10.20
CA VAL A 175 -10.40 7.12 -11.05
C VAL A 175 -10.03 6.71 -12.48
N VAL A 176 -10.97 6.09 -13.18
CA VAL A 176 -10.85 5.84 -14.62
C VAL A 176 -10.70 7.17 -15.35
N GLY A 177 -9.76 7.24 -16.28
CA GLY A 177 -9.44 8.45 -17.03
C GLY A 177 -8.47 9.40 -16.31
N GLU A 178 -7.98 9.07 -15.11
CA GLU A 178 -6.97 9.90 -14.44
C GLU A 178 -5.70 10.03 -15.32
N GLU A 179 -5.21 11.26 -15.45
CA GLU A 179 -3.98 11.54 -16.19
C GLU A 179 -2.79 10.84 -15.53
N PRO A 180 -1.93 10.15 -16.30
CA PRO A 180 -0.83 9.38 -15.73
C PRO A 180 0.17 10.28 -14.99
N GLN A 181 0.33 11.54 -15.42
CA GLN A 181 1.16 12.51 -14.71
C GLN A 181 0.60 12.87 -13.34
N ASP A 182 -0.74 12.90 -13.17
CA ASP A 182 -1.35 13.17 -11.87
C ASP A 182 -1.11 12.02 -10.89
N THR A 183 -1.29 10.78 -11.34
CA THR A 183 -0.99 9.59 -10.54
C THR A 183 0.50 9.56 -10.14
N LYS A 184 1.40 9.82 -11.10
CA LYS A 184 2.84 9.95 -10.85
C LYS A 184 3.15 11.05 -9.83
N ASN A 185 2.54 12.22 -9.96
CA ASN A 185 2.78 13.32 -9.02
C ASN A 185 2.35 12.97 -7.58
N LYS A 186 1.22 12.28 -7.42
CA LYS A 186 0.73 11.84 -6.10
C LYS A 186 1.65 10.79 -5.46
N LEU A 187 2.03 9.75 -6.21
CA LEU A 187 2.92 8.71 -5.67
C LEU A 187 4.33 9.25 -5.38
N VAL A 188 4.88 10.13 -6.23
CA VAL A 188 6.21 10.73 -5.99
C VAL A 188 6.17 11.61 -4.75
N ARG A 189 5.07 12.36 -4.53
CA ARG A 189 4.86 13.13 -3.30
C ARG A 189 4.83 12.24 -2.07
N TRP A 190 4.14 11.10 -2.12
CA TRP A 190 4.13 10.12 -1.04
C TRP A 190 5.54 9.61 -0.72
N LEU A 191 6.27 9.14 -1.73
CA LEU A 191 7.63 8.64 -1.59
C LEU A 191 8.57 9.69 -1.00
N ARG A 192 8.48 10.95 -1.45
CA ARG A 192 9.29 12.05 -0.93
C ARG A 192 9.04 12.32 0.55
N ILE A 193 7.78 12.37 0.95
CA ILE A 193 7.40 12.63 2.34
C ILE A 193 7.82 11.47 3.25
N MET A 194 7.59 10.22 2.84
CA MET A 194 8.03 9.04 3.59
C MET A 194 9.55 8.92 3.67
N TYR A 195 10.28 9.28 2.60
CA TYR A 195 11.73 9.36 2.63
C TYR A 195 12.24 10.44 3.59
N ASN A 196 11.67 11.64 3.55
CA ASN A 196 12.03 12.71 4.49
C ASN A 196 11.74 12.32 5.94
N LEU A 197 10.65 11.58 6.20
CA LEU A 197 10.38 10.98 7.50
C LEU A 197 11.44 9.93 7.89
N PHE A 198 11.85 9.05 6.96
CA PHE A 198 12.89 8.05 7.19
C PHE A 198 14.24 8.68 7.60
N ILE A 199 14.65 9.75 6.94
CA ILE A 199 15.93 10.42 7.24
C ILE A 199 15.82 11.50 8.33
N GLY A 200 14.62 11.83 8.78
CA GLY A 200 14.37 12.88 9.76
C GLY A 200 14.59 14.31 9.22
N ASN A 201 14.42 14.51 7.91
CA ASN A 201 14.63 15.81 7.26
C ASN A 201 13.33 16.63 7.25
N GLY A 202 13.16 17.49 8.25
CA GLY A 202 11.99 18.38 8.38
C GLY A 202 10.67 17.68 8.70
N ILE A 203 10.64 16.34 8.67
CA ILE A 203 9.48 15.50 8.97
C ILE A 203 9.91 14.46 10.00
N GLY A 204 9.20 14.39 11.11
CA GLY A 204 9.42 13.42 12.17
C GLY A 204 8.14 12.67 12.56
N PRO A 205 8.25 11.68 13.45
CA PRO A 205 7.10 10.86 13.88
C PRO A 205 5.95 11.69 14.45
N ASP A 206 6.25 12.82 15.12
CA ASP A 206 5.26 13.70 15.74
C ASP A 206 4.81 14.85 14.82
N THR A 207 5.34 14.94 13.60
CA THR A 207 4.88 15.93 12.61
C THR A 207 3.44 15.61 12.21
N LEU A 208 2.55 16.59 12.32
CA LEU A 208 1.17 16.50 11.87
C LEU A 208 1.11 16.35 10.34
N VAL A 209 0.43 15.31 9.87
CA VAL A 209 0.34 15.02 8.42
C VAL A 209 -0.31 16.19 7.67
N LYS A 210 -1.30 16.85 8.29
CA LYS A 210 -1.98 18.04 7.74
C LYS A 210 -1.07 19.25 7.53
N ASN A 211 0.10 19.29 8.16
CA ASN A 211 1.09 20.35 7.98
C ASN A 211 2.08 20.05 6.84
N THR A 212 1.79 19.03 6.03
CA THR A 212 2.61 18.65 4.88
C THR A 212 1.79 18.73 3.59
N GLU A 213 2.44 18.49 2.44
CA GLU A 213 1.78 18.42 1.13
C GLU A 213 0.81 17.23 1.02
N LEU A 214 0.77 16.32 2.00
CA LEU A 214 -0.21 15.24 2.09
C LEU A 214 -1.57 15.71 2.62
N SER A 215 -1.71 16.95 3.10
CA SER A 215 -2.96 17.48 3.69
C SER A 215 -4.18 17.38 2.78
N ALA A 216 -3.98 17.45 1.46
CA ALA A 216 -5.04 17.27 0.47
C ALA A 216 -5.66 15.86 0.50
N HIS A 217 -4.94 14.87 1.01
CA HIS A 217 -5.34 13.45 0.99
C HIS A 217 -5.47 12.90 2.41
N PHE A 218 -4.73 13.44 3.37
CA PHE A 218 -4.72 13.04 4.76
C PHE A 218 -5.03 14.26 5.63
N ASN A 219 -6.31 14.46 5.91
CA ASN A 219 -6.83 15.54 6.75
C ASN A 219 -7.61 15.00 7.95
N ASP A 220 -8.27 15.90 8.68
CA ASP A 220 -9.02 15.58 9.90
C ASP A 220 -10.19 14.59 9.67
N ARG A 221 -10.56 14.29 8.42
CA ARG A 221 -11.59 13.31 8.03
C ARG A 221 -11.05 11.88 7.82
N THR A 222 -9.74 11.69 7.86
CA THR A 222 -9.07 10.42 7.51
C THR A 222 -9.32 9.29 8.51
N GLY A 223 -10.12 9.52 9.57
CA GLY A 223 -10.03 8.71 10.78
C GLY A 223 -8.67 8.95 11.44
N HIS A 224 -8.55 8.70 12.75
CA HIS A 224 -7.42 9.22 13.53
C HIS A 224 -7.05 10.69 13.14
N GLY A 225 -8.04 11.46 12.66
CA GLY A 225 -7.83 12.52 11.70
C GLY A 225 -7.37 13.78 12.42
N GLY A 226 -6.12 14.14 12.21
CA GLY A 226 -5.34 15.03 13.07
C GLY A 226 -4.02 14.38 13.52
N THR A 227 -3.73 13.16 13.06
CA THR A 227 -2.57 12.40 13.49
C THR A 227 -1.25 12.96 13.01
N THR A 228 -0.26 12.66 13.84
CA THR A 228 1.14 12.66 13.49
C THR A 228 1.47 11.48 12.58
N PHE A 229 2.62 11.47 11.90
CA PHE A 229 3.04 10.30 11.12
C PHE A 229 3.10 9.01 11.94
N LYS A 230 3.44 9.10 13.23
CA LYS A 230 3.35 7.97 14.17
C LYS A 230 1.93 7.42 14.26
N GLY A 231 0.94 8.29 14.46
CA GLY A 231 -0.45 7.87 14.55
C GLY A 231 -0.98 7.29 13.24
N LEU A 232 -0.60 7.88 12.10
CA LEU A 232 -0.96 7.36 10.78
C LEU A 232 -0.38 5.95 10.55
N LEU A 233 0.93 5.78 10.77
CA LEU A 233 1.64 4.53 10.46
C LEU A 233 1.45 3.43 11.51
N MET A 234 0.93 3.76 12.70
CA MET A 234 0.58 2.77 13.72
C MET A 234 -0.89 2.40 13.74
N GLY A 235 -1.80 3.25 13.24
CA GLY A 235 -3.23 3.00 13.19
C GLY A 235 -3.78 2.47 14.52
N THR A 236 -4.42 1.30 14.46
CA THR A 236 -4.99 0.61 15.63
C THR A 236 -3.96 -0.07 16.55
N THR A 237 -2.68 -0.09 16.18
CA THR A 237 -1.60 -0.78 16.92
C THR A 237 -0.75 0.14 17.81
N GLY A 238 -1.36 1.19 18.37
CA GLY A 238 -0.70 2.22 19.15
C GLY A 238 -0.03 1.78 20.47
N ALA A 239 -0.30 0.58 20.99
CA ALA A 239 0.24 0.12 22.28
C ALA A 239 1.69 -0.37 22.20
N TYR A 240 2.18 -0.72 21.01
CA TYR A 240 3.55 -1.18 20.83
C TYR A 240 4.55 -0.11 21.30
N LYS A 241 5.42 -0.47 22.23
CA LYS A 241 6.23 0.50 23.00
C LYS A 241 7.42 1.07 22.22
N TYR A 242 7.95 0.33 21.26
CA TYR A 242 9.20 0.67 20.57
C TYR A 242 9.06 0.74 19.04
N PRO A 243 8.07 1.49 18.51
CA PRO A 243 7.88 1.62 17.08
C PRO A 243 9.03 2.44 16.47
N ASN A 244 9.59 1.95 15.37
CA ASN A 244 10.50 2.74 14.54
C ASN A 244 9.75 3.25 13.30
N ILE A 245 9.16 4.44 13.45
CA ILE A 245 8.33 5.06 12.41
C ILE A 245 9.15 5.40 11.17
N GLN A 246 10.43 5.73 11.32
CA GLN A 246 11.32 5.96 10.20
C GLN A 246 11.51 4.70 9.35
N LEU A 247 11.76 3.54 9.97
CA LEU A 247 11.87 2.26 9.25
C LEU A 247 10.54 1.84 8.62
N ARG A 248 9.43 2.11 9.29
CA ARG A 248 8.10 1.87 8.72
C ARG A 248 7.83 2.73 7.49
N ALA A 249 8.28 3.99 7.49
CA ALA A 249 8.14 4.88 6.35
C ALA A 249 8.88 4.38 5.11
N ILE A 250 10.13 3.91 5.26
CA ILE A 250 10.89 3.38 4.10
C ILE A 250 10.30 2.05 3.58
N GLY A 251 9.70 1.24 4.45
CA GLY A 251 8.94 0.06 4.05
C GLY A 251 7.74 0.39 3.17
N SER A 252 6.97 1.43 3.52
CA SER A 252 5.84 1.89 2.68
C SER A 252 6.31 2.35 1.29
N CYS A 253 7.50 2.95 1.18
CA CYS A 253 8.09 3.24 -0.12
C CYS A 253 8.38 1.98 -0.95
N CYS A 254 8.86 0.92 -0.32
CA CYS A 254 9.15 -0.35 -1.01
C CYS A 254 7.87 -0.92 -1.63
N HIS A 255 6.77 -0.93 -0.87
CA HIS A 255 5.46 -1.38 -1.36
C HIS A 255 5.02 -0.67 -2.64
N VAL A 256 5.05 0.68 -2.65
CA VAL A 256 4.66 1.48 -3.84
C VAL A 256 5.53 1.14 -5.05
N ILE A 257 6.84 0.98 -4.85
CA ILE A 257 7.78 0.64 -5.92
C ILE A 257 7.46 -0.75 -6.45
N GLU A 258 7.23 -1.73 -5.58
CA GLU A 258 6.92 -3.11 -5.94
C GLU A 258 5.60 -3.23 -6.70
N ASP A 259 4.53 -2.60 -6.20
CA ASP A 259 3.22 -2.54 -6.89
C ASP A 259 3.35 -1.96 -8.29
N SER A 260 4.23 -0.97 -8.48
CA SER A 260 4.44 -0.39 -9.81
C SER A 260 4.96 -1.38 -10.85
N TYR A 261 5.49 -2.54 -10.45
CA TYR A 261 5.90 -3.63 -11.35
C TYR A 261 4.92 -4.81 -11.36
N ALA A 262 3.90 -4.79 -10.50
CA ALA A 262 2.86 -5.81 -10.46
C ALA A 262 1.86 -5.59 -11.61
N LYS A 263 1.53 -6.68 -12.32
CA LYS A 263 0.65 -6.63 -13.50
C LYS A 263 -0.76 -6.13 -13.16
N GLY A 264 -1.26 -6.38 -11.95
CA GLY A 264 -2.58 -5.93 -11.51
C GLY A 264 -2.71 -4.42 -11.31
N HIS A 265 -1.56 -3.74 -11.16
CA HIS A 265 -1.47 -2.34 -10.73
C HIS A 265 -0.97 -1.42 -11.85
N CYS A 266 0.00 -1.88 -12.64
CA CYS A 266 0.61 -1.13 -13.72
C CYS A 266 0.83 -1.99 -14.97
N ARG A 267 0.64 -1.36 -16.13
CA ARG A 267 1.16 -1.87 -17.40
C ARG A 267 2.47 -1.15 -17.74
N ARG A 268 3.52 -1.93 -17.93
CA ARG A 268 4.85 -1.45 -18.36
C ARG A 268 5.17 -1.98 -19.76
N ASP A 269 6.04 -1.26 -20.45
CA ASP A 269 6.57 -1.66 -21.74
C ASP A 269 7.50 -2.87 -21.62
N ASN A 270 7.02 -4.01 -22.13
CA ASN A 270 7.74 -5.28 -22.14
C ASN A 270 8.73 -5.42 -23.30
N SER A 271 8.84 -4.42 -24.19
CA SER A 271 9.84 -4.42 -25.28
C SER A 271 11.25 -4.06 -24.84
N GLY A 272 11.44 -3.78 -23.54
CA GLY A 272 12.75 -3.65 -22.90
C GLY A 272 13.02 -2.29 -22.24
N THR A 273 12.18 -1.29 -22.45
CA THR A 273 12.36 0.02 -21.79
C THR A 273 11.93 0.01 -20.32
N GLY A 274 10.95 -0.84 -19.96
CA GLY A 274 10.39 -0.90 -18.61
C GLY A 274 9.56 0.34 -18.21
N LEU A 275 9.30 1.25 -19.15
CA LEU A 275 8.54 2.48 -18.92
C LEU A 275 7.06 2.18 -18.63
N ILE A 276 6.42 3.03 -17.83
CA ILE A 276 5.00 2.89 -17.48
C ILE A 276 4.13 3.32 -18.67
N GLN A 277 3.27 2.42 -19.14
CA GLN A 277 2.30 2.67 -20.21
C GLN A 277 0.90 2.99 -19.67
N ASN A 278 0.58 2.52 -18.46
CA ASN A 278 -0.69 2.78 -17.78
C ASN A 278 -0.53 2.54 -16.28
N PHE A 279 -1.08 3.45 -15.47
CA PHE A 279 -1.43 3.16 -14.09
C PHE A 279 -2.87 2.67 -14.09
N HIS A 280 -3.13 1.44 -13.65
CA HIS A 280 -4.49 0.92 -13.66
C HIS A 280 -5.36 1.65 -12.63
N CYS A 281 -6.68 1.55 -12.76
CA CYS A 281 -7.63 1.95 -11.74
C CYS A 281 -8.38 0.73 -11.25
N TYR A 282 -8.38 0.47 -9.94
CA TYR A 282 -9.04 -0.70 -9.35
C TYR A 282 -10.56 -0.66 -9.56
N LYS A 283 -11.15 0.54 -9.48
CA LYS A 283 -12.60 0.72 -9.56
C LYS A 283 -13.14 0.29 -10.93
N GLY A 284 -13.76 -0.88 -10.97
CA GLY A 284 -14.31 -1.49 -12.18
C GLY A 284 -13.46 -2.62 -12.77
N GLN A 285 -12.34 -2.97 -12.15
CA GLN A 285 -11.58 -4.18 -12.51
C GLN A 285 -12.35 -5.46 -12.17
N ASP A 286 -12.08 -6.50 -12.96
CA ASP A 286 -12.42 -7.86 -12.59
C ASP A 286 -11.55 -8.29 -11.40
N SER A 287 -12.17 -8.44 -10.22
CA SER A 287 -11.48 -8.82 -8.99
C SER A 287 -10.76 -10.18 -9.06
N GLY A 288 -11.21 -11.08 -9.93
CA GLY A 288 -10.57 -12.36 -10.19
C GLY A 288 -9.36 -12.24 -11.11
N ALA A 289 -9.42 -11.38 -12.14
CA ALA A 289 -8.28 -11.08 -13.00
C ALA A 289 -7.18 -10.33 -12.24
N HIS A 290 -7.55 -9.32 -11.45
CA HIS A 290 -6.65 -8.59 -10.56
C HIS A 290 -5.99 -9.55 -9.55
N GLY A 291 -6.78 -10.38 -8.88
CA GLY A 291 -6.27 -11.38 -7.93
C GLY A 291 -5.26 -12.38 -8.54
N LYS A 292 -5.47 -12.78 -9.80
CA LYS A 292 -4.53 -13.64 -10.57
C LYS A 292 -3.30 -12.90 -11.07
N ALA A 293 -3.38 -11.59 -11.28
CA ALA A 293 -2.25 -10.79 -11.73
C ALA A 293 -1.29 -10.45 -10.59
N ASP A 294 -1.81 -10.28 -9.37
CA ASP A 294 -1.02 -10.06 -8.16
C ASP A 294 -0.47 -11.35 -7.54
N GLY A 295 -1.06 -12.49 -7.88
CA GLY A 295 -0.74 -13.78 -7.29
C GLY A 295 -0.32 -14.79 -8.32
N GLN A 296 0.77 -15.50 -8.07
CA GLN A 296 1.06 -16.73 -8.81
C GLN A 296 0.80 -17.97 -7.96
N GLY A 297 0.30 -19.03 -8.57
CA GLY A 297 0.33 -20.37 -7.99
C GLY A 297 1.79 -20.82 -7.76
N GLY A 298 2.07 -21.56 -6.68
CA GLY A 298 3.42 -22.06 -6.36
C GLY A 298 3.81 -21.92 -4.88
N ASP A 299 5.09 -22.07 -4.55
CA ASP A 299 5.64 -21.80 -3.21
C ASP A 299 5.82 -20.28 -2.98
N ASN A 300 6.14 -19.84 -1.75
CA ASN A 300 6.59 -18.46 -1.49
C ASN A 300 8.02 -18.27 -2.05
N PRO A 301 8.33 -17.15 -2.70
CA PRO A 301 9.69 -16.89 -3.17
C PRO A 301 10.65 -16.77 -1.97
N ASN A 302 11.86 -17.33 -2.13
CA ASN A 302 12.91 -17.27 -1.13
C ASN A 302 13.72 -15.97 -1.31
N PRO A 303 13.72 -15.04 -0.34
CA PRO A 303 14.41 -13.76 -0.49
C PRO A 303 15.94 -13.87 -0.64
N ASN A 304 16.54 -15.01 -0.27
CA ASN A 304 17.97 -15.27 -0.43
C ASN A 304 18.31 -15.94 -1.77
N ASN A 305 17.32 -16.26 -2.60
CA ASN A 305 17.49 -16.81 -3.92
C ASN A 305 16.72 -15.98 -4.93
N LEU A 306 17.43 -15.14 -5.69
CA LEU A 306 16.80 -14.25 -6.65
C LEU A 306 16.03 -15.02 -7.74
N ASP A 307 16.48 -16.20 -8.14
CA ASP A 307 15.80 -16.99 -9.17
C ASP A 307 14.42 -17.48 -8.73
N SER A 308 14.16 -17.55 -7.43
CA SER A 308 12.84 -17.93 -6.90
C SER A 308 11.73 -16.92 -7.21
N PHE A 309 12.09 -15.72 -7.68
CA PHE A 309 11.15 -14.68 -8.12
C PHE A 309 10.98 -14.63 -9.64
N ASN A 310 11.68 -15.46 -10.41
CA ASN A 310 11.60 -15.43 -11.88
C ASN A 310 10.22 -15.82 -12.41
N SER A 311 9.45 -16.57 -11.62
CA SER A 311 8.05 -16.85 -11.95
C SER A 311 7.22 -15.57 -11.84
N LEU A 312 7.40 -14.76 -10.80
CA LEU A 312 6.63 -13.55 -10.52
C LEU A 312 6.84 -12.49 -11.62
N TYR A 313 5.75 -12.11 -12.27
CA TYR A 313 5.77 -11.03 -13.27
C TYR A 313 6.32 -9.75 -12.65
N GLY A 314 7.34 -9.16 -13.27
CA GLY A 314 7.99 -7.96 -12.77
C GLY A 314 8.84 -8.16 -11.51
N GLY A 315 8.86 -9.35 -10.88
CA GLY A 315 9.49 -9.58 -9.57
C GLY A 315 10.98 -9.24 -9.53
N ARG A 316 11.75 -9.61 -10.57
CA ARG A 316 13.17 -9.22 -10.64
C ARG A 316 13.38 -7.73 -10.83
N ALA A 317 12.55 -7.10 -11.66
CA ALA A 317 12.63 -5.66 -11.90
C ALA A 317 12.22 -4.88 -10.63
N ALA A 318 11.20 -5.34 -9.91
CA ALA A 318 10.76 -4.80 -8.63
C ALA A 318 11.89 -4.84 -7.58
N ILE A 319 12.56 -5.99 -7.43
CA ILE A 319 13.70 -6.11 -6.50
C ILE A 319 14.82 -5.15 -6.91
N ASN A 320 15.20 -5.13 -8.19
CA ASN A 320 16.30 -4.27 -8.64
C ASN A 320 15.99 -2.78 -8.43
N ALA A 321 14.78 -2.34 -8.77
CA ALA A 321 14.33 -0.97 -8.55
C ALA A 321 14.28 -0.60 -7.07
N THR A 322 13.74 -1.49 -6.24
CA THR A 322 13.66 -1.28 -4.79
C THR A 322 15.06 -1.28 -4.16
N SER A 323 15.98 -2.16 -4.58
CA SER A 323 17.37 -2.15 -4.14
C SER A 323 18.11 -0.88 -4.54
N GLU A 324 17.89 -0.37 -5.76
CA GLU A 324 18.48 0.90 -6.22
C GLU A 324 17.99 2.06 -5.36
N PHE A 325 16.67 2.13 -5.10
CA PHE A 325 16.06 3.11 -4.20
C PHE A 325 16.63 3.01 -2.78
N LEU A 326 16.66 1.82 -2.19
CA LEU A 326 17.18 1.60 -0.84
C LEU A 326 18.67 1.94 -0.73
N SER A 327 19.46 1.68 -1.78
CA SER A 327 20.88 2.07 -1.84
C SER A 327 21.06 3.58 -1.89
N ALA A 328 20.19 4.30 -2.60
CA ALA A 328 20.17 5.76 -2.57
C ALA A 328 19.73 6.28 -1.19
N ALA A 329 18.68 5.69 -0.62
CA ALA A 329 18.12 6.09 0.66
C ALA A 329 19.10 5.86 1.83
N ALA A 330 19.89 4.79 1.80
CA ALA A 330 20.90 4.48 2.81
C ALA A 330 21.96 5.59 2.98
N LYS A 331 22.18 6.41 1.93
CA LYS A 331 23.11 7.55 1.97
C LYS A 331 22.55 8.77 2.71
N LYS A 332 21.25 8.78 3.01
CA LYS A 332 20.52 9.81 3.78
C LYS A 332 20.78 11.24 3.31
N GLN A 333 20.88 11.44 1.99
CA GLN A 333 21.06 12.76 1.38
C GLN A 333 19.71 13.44 1.11
N PRO A 334 19.66 14.76 0.86
CA PRO A 334 18.45 15.43 0.41
C PRO A 334 17.82 14.72 -0.80
N TRP A 335 16.49 14.73 -0.86
CA TRP A 335 15.69 14.01 -1.86
C TRP A 335 16.19 14.25 -3.29
N GLU A 336 16.45 15.50 -3.64
CA GLU A 336 16.80 15.98 -4.97
C GLU A 336 18.14 15.42 -5.46
N GLN A 337 19.06 15.09 -4.55
CA GLN A 337 20.43 14.71 -4.93
C GLN A 337 20.56 13.26 -5.40
N LEU A 338 19.92 12.32 -4.70
CA LEU A 338 20.13 10.89 -4.93
C LEU A 338 18.86 10.08 -5.11
N VAL A 339 17.77 10.46 -4.44
CA VAL A 339 16.54 9.65 -4.47
C VAL A 339 15.65 10.07 -5.63
N SER A 340 15.51 11.37 -5.90
CA SER A 340 14.68 11.88 -6.98
C SER A 340 15.07 11.30 -8.35
N PRO A 341 16.36 11.23 -8.76
CA PRO A 341 16.71 10.65 -10.06
C PRO A 341 16.34 9.16 -10.18
N VAL A 342 16.49 8.41 -9.09
CA VAL A 342 16.11 6.98 -9.05
C VAL A 342 14.60 6.82 -9.16
N VAL A 343 13.83 7.61 -8.41
CA VAL A 343 12.37 7.59 -8.45
C VAL A 343 11.85 8.03 -9.84
N GLU A 344 12.43 9.07 -10.43
CA GLU A 344 12.06 9.52 -11.78
C GLU A 344 12.30 8.44 -12.84
N LYS A 345 13.38 7.66 -12.71
CA LYS A 345 13.65 6.49 -13.55
C LYS A 345 12.64 5.36 -13.32
N ILE A 346 12.34 5.01 -12.07
CA ILE A 346 11.40 3.93 -11.73
C ILE A 346 9.99 4.22 -12.28
N PHE A 347 9.55 5.48 -12.17
CA PHE A 347 8.23 5.94 -12.59
C PHE A 347 8.28 6.74 -13.90
N ALA A 348 9.25 6.47 -14.76
CA ALA A 348 9.33 7.09 -16.08
C ALA A 348 8.13 6.64 -16.93
N LEU A 349 7.44 7.61 -17.54
CA LEU A 349 6.27 7.36 -18.38
C LEU A 349 6.70 7.10 -19.81
N HIS A 350 6.03 6.15 -20.45
CA HIS A 350 6.20 5.87 -21.87
C HIS A 350 5.68 7.06 -22.72
N PRO A 351 6.26 7.38 -23.89
CA PRO A 351 5.77 8.47 -24.74
C PRO A 351 4.28 8.34 -25.15
N ASN A 352 3.82 7.09 -25.27
CA ASN A 352 2.41 6.75 -25.55
C ASN A 352 1.66 6.31 -24.28
N VAL A 353 2.01 6.85 -23.11
CA VAL A 353 1.31 6.56 -21.86
C VAL A 353 -0.17 6.90 -21.99
N THR A 354 -1.01 6.02 -21.44
CA THR A 354 -2.47 6.13 -21.49
C THR A 354 -3.02 6.55 -20.14
N ARG A 355 -4.20 7.16 -20.15
CA ARG A 355 -4.97 7.47 -18.93
C ARG A 355 -5.39 6.19 -18.22
N SER A 356 -5.58 6.29 -16.90
CA SER A 356 -5.87 5.14 -16.06
C SER A 356 -7.12 4.38 -16.54
N ASP A 357 -6.99 3.05 -16.65
CA ASP A 357 -8.06 2.18 -17.14
C ASP A 357 -8.21 0.93 -16.24
N THR A 358 -9.28 0.15 -16.44
CA THR A 358 -9.58 -1.05 -15.63
C THR A 358 -9.04 -2.33 -16.23
N THR A 359 -8.11 -2.26 -17.18
CA THR A 359 -7.61 -3.41 -17.94
C THR A 359 -6.38 -4.00 -17.26
N VAL A 360 -6.42 -5.28 -16.92
CA VAL A 360 -5.31 -6.04 -16.30
C VAL A 360 -4.73 -7.06 -17.29
#